data_AF-A0A3M1HC86-F1
#
_entry.id   AF-A0A3M1HC86-F1
#
_cell.length_a   1.000
_cell.length_b   1.000
_cell.length_c   1.000
_cell.angle_alpha   90.00
_cell.angle_beta   90.00
_cell.angle_gamma   90.00
#
_symmetry.space_group_name_H-M   'P 1'
#
loop_
_entity.id
_entity.type
_entity.pdbx_description
1 polymer ?
#
loop_
_entity_poly.entity_id
_entity_poly.type
_entity_poly.pdbx_seq_one_letter_code
_entity_poly.pdbx_strand_id
1 'polypeptide(L)'
;MRVTFSREETRMAEIKDKVIEIIARRLNVSPEKIEPSQELKDLGIDSIEIVDMVMEFEDEFGISIPDEMTANISTVEEIIRFVSDEVSKKA
;
A
#
# COMPACT_ATOMS: atom_id res chain seq x y z
N MET A 1 -8.16 -6.35 31.50
CA MET A 1 -7.85 -7.05 30.23
C MET A 1 -6.80 -6.23 29.50
N ARG A 2 -5.49 -6.48 29.72
CA ARG A 2 -4.45 -5.84 28.90
C ARG A 2 -4.29 -6.72 27.67
N VAL A 3 -4.94 -6.32 26.59
CA VAL A 3 -4.66 -6.91 25.29
C VAL A 3 -3.36 -6.29 24.83
N THR A 4 -2.24 -6.93 25.15
CA THR A 4 -0.96 -6.61 24.55
C THR A 4 -0.97 -7.18 23.14
N PHE A 5 -1.71 -6.53 22.24
CA PHE A 5 -1.49 -6.72 20.81
C PHE A 5 -0.09 -6.20 20.52
N SER A 6 0.72 -7.03 19.87
CA SER A 6 2.07 -6.68 19.48
C SER A 6 2.00 -5.40 18.64
N ARG A 7 2.72 -4.37 19.07
CA ARG A 7 2.72 -3.02 18.46
C ARG A 7 3.08 -3.06 16.97
N GLU A 8 3.76 -4.11 16.52
CA GLU A 8 4.12 -4.34 15.10
C GLU A 8 2.97 -4.90 14.27
N GLU A 9 2.17 -5.82 14.82
CA GLU A 9 1.10 -6.50 14.08
C GLU A 9 -0.06 -5.53 13.79
N THR A 10 -0.33 -4.61 14.71
CA THR A 10 -1.31 -3.53 14.50
C THR A 10 -0.85 -2.57 13.40
N ARG A 11 0.45 -2.26 13.35
CA ARG A 11 1.01 -1.33 12.35
C ARG A 11 0.92 -1.89 10.92
N MET A 12 1.17 -3.18 10.76
CA MET A 12 1.02 -3.88 9.48
C MET A 12 -0.42 -3.87 8.97
N ALA A 13 -1.38 -4.11 9.86
CA ALA A 13 -2.80 -4.02 9.52
C ALA A 13 -3.21 -2.59 9.14
N GLU A 14 -2.76 -1.58 9.90
CA GLU A 14 -3.04 -0.16 9.60
C GLU A 14 -2.47 0.27 8.25
N ILE A 15 -1.24 -0.16 7.90
CA ILE A 15 -0.62 0.14 6.59
C ILE A 15 -1.44 -0.51 5.48
N LYS A 16 -1.80 -1.79 5.62
CA LYS A 16 -2.62 -2.49 4.65
C LYS A 16 -3.95 -1.77 4.40
N ASP A 17 -4.66 -1.43 5.47
CA ASP A 17 -5.98 -0.80 5.38
C ASP A 17 -5.89 0.57 4.69
N LYS A 18 -4.89 1.39 5.06
CA LYS A 18 -4.64 2.67 4.40
C LYS A 18 -4.30 2.53 2.92
N VAL A 19 -3.44 1.59 2.56
CA VAL A 19 -3.06 1.36 1.16
C VAL A 19 -4.29 0.96 0.35
N ILE A 20 -5.08 0.01 0.84
CA ILE A 20 -6.33 -0.41 0.18
C ILE A 20 -7.31 0.77 0.07
N GLU A 21 -7.43 1.60 1.10
CA GLU A 21 -8.31 2.76 1.09
C GLU A 21 -7.91 3.80 0.04
N ILE A 22 -6.61 4.08 -0.12
CA ILE A 22 -6.09 5.00 -1.14
C ILE A 22 -6.41 4.47 -2.54
N ILE A 23 -6.13 3.18 -2.79
CA ILE A 23 -6.41 2.54 -4.07
C ILE A 23 -7.93 2.55 -4.35
N ALA A 24 -8.75 2.20 -3.35
CA ALA A 24 -10.21 2.22 -3.45
C ALA A 24 -10.77 3.60 -3.79
N ARG A 25 -10.27 4.65 -3.12
CA ARG A 25 -10.65 6.04 -3.41
C ARG A 25 -10.30 6.44 -4.83
N ARG A 26 -9.10 6.07 -5.30
CA ARG A 26 -8.63 6.45 -6.63
C ARG A 26 -9.41 5.77 -7.76
N LEU A 27 -9.74 4.49 -7.58
CA LEU A 27 -10.55 3.72 -8.51
C LEU A 27 -12.06 3.94 -8.35
N ASN A 28 -12.47 4.69 -7.31
CA ASN A 28 -13.86 4.91 -6.93
C ASN A 28 -14.63 3.57 -6.78
N VAL A 29 -13.98 2.59 -6.14
CA VAL A 29 -14.54 1.27 -5.82
C VAL A 29 -14.56 1.05 -4.30
N SER A 30 -15.31 0.05 -3.85
CA SER A 30 -15.28 -0.35 -2.45
C SER A 30 -13.96 -1.07 -2.14
N PRO A 31 -13.33 -0.84 -0.96
CA PRO A 31 -12.10 -1.53 -0.56
C PRO A 31 -12.27 -3.05 -0.49
N GLU A 32 -13.48 -3.53 -0.20
CA GLU A 32 -13.85 -4.96 -0.24
C GLU A 32 -13.73 -5.59 -1.63
N LYS A 33 -13.71 -4.79 -2.71
CA LYS A 33 -13.54 -5.26 -4.08
C LYS A 33 -12.07 -5.37 -4.49
N ILE A 34 -11.15 -4.95 -3.63
CA ILE A 34 -9.72 -4.98 -3.91
C ILE A 34 -9.14 -6.19 -3.20
N GLU A 35 -8.74 -7.19 -3.98
CA GLU A 35 -7.99 -8.32 -3.44
C GLU A 35 -6.48 -8.02 -3.47
N PRO A 36 -5.75 -8.33 -2.39
CA PRO A 36 -4.29 -8.16 -2.37
C PRO A 36 -3.58 -8.91 -3.51
N SER A 37 -4.10 -10.09 -3.88
CA SER A 37 -3.58 -10.92 -4.97
C SER A 37 -3.93 -10.41 -6.38
N GLN A 38 -4.77 -9.39 -6.50
CA GLN A 38 -5.19 -8.87 -7.79
C GLN A 38 -4.08 -8.04 -8.45
N GLU A 39 -3.94 -8.19 -9.77
CA GLU A 39 -3.03 -7.35 -10.54
C GLU A 39 -3.58 -5.92 -10.62
N LEU A 40 -2.70 -4.93 -10.48
CA LEU A 40 -3.02 -3.52 -10.62
C LEU A 40 -3.59 -3.23 -12.02
N LYS A 41 -3.07 -3.92 -13.04
CA LYS A 41 -3.57 -3.81 -14.42
C LYS A 41 -5.03 -4.23 -14.56
N ASP A 42 -5.47 -5.25 -13.81
CA ASP A 42 -6.87 -5.71 -13.81
C ASP A 42 -7.80 -4.70 -13.12
N LEU A 43 -7.26 -3.89 -12.21
CA LEU A 43 -7.95 -2.77 -11.59
C LEU A 43 -8.01 -1.53 -12.49
N GLY A 44 -7.36 -1.57 -13.66
CA GLY A 44 -7.25 -0.44 -14.58
C GLY A 44 -6.11 0.52 -14.25
N ILE A 45 -5.24 0.13 -13.30
CA ILE A 45 -4.09 0.93 -12.91
C ILE A 45 -2.97 0.76 -13.93
N ASP A 46 -2.55 1.86 -14.52
CA ASP A 46 -1.40 1.92 -15.42
C ASP A 46 -0.11 2.36 -14.69
N SER A 47 1.01 2.35 -15.40
CA SER A 47 2.31 2.76 -14.84
C SER A 47 2.36 4.21 -14.38
N ILE A 48 1.52 5.10 -14.92
CA ILE A 48 1.48 6.51 -14.52
C ILE A 48 0.71 6.63 -13.21
N GLU A 49 -0.41 5.92 -13.09
CA GLU A 49 -1.18 5.87 -11.85
C GLU A 49 -0.40 5.23 -10.68
N ILE A 50 0.47 4.25 -10.97
CA ILE A 50 1.39 3.68 -9.96
C ILE A 50 2.32 4.77 -9.41
N VAL A 51 2.92 5.60 -10.29
CA VAL A 51 3.83 6.68 -9.87
C VAL A 51 3.10 7.69 -8.97
N ASP A 52 1.90 8.10 -9.36
CA ASP A 52 1.09 9.02 -8.56
C ASP A 52 0.72 8.43 -7.20
N MET A 53 0.33 7.15 -7.15
CA MET A 53 0.00 6.46 -5.90
C MET A 53 1.21 6.33 -4.99
N VAL A 54 2.39 6.03 -5.55
CA VAL A 54 3.62 5.95 -4.77
C VAL A 54 3.93 7.27 -4.11
N MET A 55 3.83 8.40 -4.82
CA MET A 55 4.03 9.72 -4.23
C MET A 55 3.03 10.00 -3.09
N GLU A 56 1.75 9.59 -3.27
CA GLU A 56 0.74 9.72 -2.21
C GLU A 56 1.09 8.85 -0.99
N PHE A 57 1.63 7.64 -1.18
CA PHE A 57 2.12 6.81 -0.08
C PHE A 57 3.36 7.41 0.60
N GLU A 58 4.30 7.94 -0.16
CA GLU A 58 5.48 8.63 0.37
C GLU A 58 5.09 9.80 1.27
N ASP A 59 4.14 10.63 0.85
CA ASP A 59 3.63 11.76 1.63
C ASP A 59 2.82 11.30 2.85
N GLU A 60 1.90 10.35 2.69
CA GLU A 60 0.99 9.88 3.74
C GLU A 60 1.73 9.14 4.87
N PHE A 61 2.73 8.33 4.53
CA PHE A 61 3.52 7.58 5.49
C PHE A 61 4.86 8.25 5.83
N GLY A 62 5.21 9.32 5.12
CA GLY A 62 6.51 9.98 5.22
C GLY A 62 7.66 9.05 4.86
N ILE A 63 7.52 8.17 3.88
CA ILE A 63 8.58 7.25 3.43
C ILE A 63 9.18 7.70 2.10
N SER A 64 10.20 7.00 1.61
CA SER A 64 10.64 7.15 0.23
C SER A 64 10.78 5.77 -0.39
N ILE A 65 10.07 5.54 -1.49
CA ILE A 65 10.03 4.28 -2.21
C ILE A 65 10.87 4.47 -3.49
N PRO A 66 11.97 3.72 -3.66
CA PRO A 66 12.80 3.84 -4.85
C PRO A 66 12.04 3.48 -6.13
N ASP A 67 12.31 4.22 -7.22
CA ASP A 67 11.72 3.96 -8.54
C ASP A 67 11.92 2.52 -9.05
N GLU A 68 13.03 1.88 -8.67
CA GLU A 68 13.29 0.48 -9.01
C GLU A 68 12.27 -0.48 -8.37
N MET A 69 11.76 -0.15 -7.17
CA MET A 69 10.69 -0.93 -6.56
C MET A 69 9.38 -0.66 -7.28
N THR A 70 9.06 0.60 -7.59
CA THR A 70 7.81 0.99 -8.26
C THR A 70 7.67 0.36 -9.65
N ALA A 71 8.77 0.24 -10.39
CA ALA A 71 8.81 -0.40 -11.70
C ALA A 71 8.47 -1.91 -11.68
N ASN A 72 8.65 -2.57 -10.53
CA ASN A 72 8.37 -3.99 -10.36
C ASN A 72 7.01 -4.27 -9.70
N ILE A 73 6.26 -3.24 -9.33
CA ILE A 73 4.94 -3.40 -8.71
C ILE A 73 3.93 -3.86 -9.75
N SER A 74 3.35 -5.03 -9.49
CA SER A 74 2.35 -5.68 -10.33
C SER A 74 1.03 -5.93 -9.59
N THR A 75 1.08 -6.10 -8.27
CA THR A 75 -0.08 -6.44 -7.42
C THR A 75 -0.26 -5.49 -6.24
N VAL A 76 -1.46 -5.47 -5.66
CA VAL A 76 -1.77 -4.67 -4.46
C VAL A 76 -0.98 -5.15 -3.25
N GLU A 77 -0.79 -6.47 -3.10
CA GLU A 77 0.02 -7.07 -2.05
C GLU A 77 1.48 -6.58 -2.08
N GLU A 78 2.06 -6.43 -3.27
CA GLU A 78 3.41 -5.89 -3.43
C GLU A 78 3.51 -4.46 -2.92
N ILE A 79 2.55 -3.59 -3.26
CA ILE A 79 2.50 -2.22 -2.72
C ILE A 79 2.49 -2.25 -1.18
N ILE A 80 1.58 -3.03 -0.59
CA ILE A 80 1.45 -3.13 0.87
C ILE A 80 2.77 -3.57 1.50
N ARG A 81 3.44 -4.56 0.89
CA ARG A 81 4.73 -5.05 1.37
C ARG A 81 5.81 -3.97 1.29
N PHE A 82 5.93 -3.28 0.16
CA PHE A 82 6.94 -2.24 -0.03
C PHE A 82 6.74 -1.07 0.94
N VAL A 83 5.52 -0.57 1.08
CA VAL A 83 5.18 0.50 2.03
C VAL A 83 5.51 0.03 3.45
N SER A 84 5.12 -1.19 3.81
CA SER A 84 5.41 -1.73 5.14
C SER A 84 6.90 -1.84 5.44
N ASP A 85 7.68 -2.34 4.49
CA ASP A 85 9.13 -2.52 4.65
C ASP A 85 9.80 -1.16 4.88
N GLU A 86 9.44 -0.12 4.12
CA GLU A 86 10.00 1.22 4.28
C GLU A 86 9.54 1.90 5.58
N VAL A 87 8.27 1.77 5.95
CA VAL A 87 7.75 2.29 7.23
C VAL A 87 8.44 1.61 8.42
N SER A 88 8.78 0.32 8.28
CA SER A 88 9.49 -0.44 9.32
C SER A 88 10.97 -0.07 9.39
N LYS A 89 11.63 0.22 8.26
CA LYS A 89 13.02 0.72 8.23
C LYS A 89 13.17 2.11 8.83
N LYS A 90 12.12 2.95 8.73
CA LYS A 90 12.11 4.31 9.29
C LYS A 90 11.77 4.37 10.79
N ALA A 91 11.28 3.26 11.36
CA ALA A 91 10.85 3.15 12.76
C ALA A 91 12.00 3.03 13.76
#